data_AF-A0A1Y1ML11-F1
#
_entry.id   AF-A0A1Y1ML11-F1
#
_cell.length_a   1.000
_cell.length_b   1.000
_cell.length_c   1.000
_cell.angle_alpha   90.00
_cell.angle_beta   90.00
_cell.angle_gamma   90.00
#
_symmetry.space_group_name_H-M   'P 1'
#
loop_
_entity.id
_entity.type
_entity.pdbx_description
1 polymer ?
#
loop_
_entity_poly.entity_id
_entity_poly.type
_entity_poly.pdbx_seq_one_letter_code
_entity_poly.pdbx_strand_id
1 'polypeptide(L)'
;TALFANPDANAYQRLLRVSGSIGAAASALGKEPQIAVFETTTPKPKIRGLLELTKEAEAIDIIQTGDDEFQLAYVDRYELYIVNIGSKGNSEPQMVFSMPDDHGERPQFRSIRYLTPEFILAVSNLPKKNTGALIQGLRLPSPGHEKARLAA
;
A
#
# COMPACT_ATOMS: atom_id res chain seq x y z
N THR A 1 -10.21 6.57 20.41
CA THR A 1 -10.32 7.27 19.12
C THR A 1 -10.31 6.21 18.04
N ALA A 2 -11.31 6.20 17.16
CA ALA A 2 -11.33 5.26 16.03
C ALA A 2 -10.38 5.77 14.94
N LEU A 3 -9.59 4.88 14.33
CA LEU A 3 -8.68 5.23 13.23
C LEU A 3 -9.41 5.41 11.89
N PHE A 4 -10.56 4.77 11.73
CA PHE A 4 -11.37 4.77 10.51
C PHE A 4 -12.60 5.66 10.67
N ALA A 5 -13.05 6.26 9.57
CA ALA A 5 -14.33 6.97 9.53
C ALA A 5 -15.48 5.95 9.38
N ASN A 6 -16.70 6.36 9.73
CA ASN A 6 -17.93 5.58 9.52
C ASN A 6 -17.81 4.11 9.97
N PRO A 7 -17.53 3.85 11.26
CA PRO A 7 -17.22 2.51 11.74
C PRO A 7 -18.35 1.53 11.43
N ASP A 8 -18.06 0.54 10.57
CA ASP A 8 -18.94 -0.60 10.33
C ASP A 8 -18.72 -1.63 11.45
N ALA A 9 -19.80 -2.25 11.95
CA ALA A 9 -19.73 -3.24 13.01
C ALA A 9 -18.89 -4.48 12.64
N ASN A 10 -18.74 -4.76 11.35
CA ASN A 10 -17.93 -5.87 10.84
C ASN A 10 -16.52 -5.44 10.44
N ALA A 11 -16.25 -4.13 10.38
CA ALA A 11 -14.94 -3.64 10.00
C ALA A 11 -13.91 -3.94 11.09
N TYR A 12 -12.74 -4.39 10.68
CA TYR A 12 -11.60 -4.56 11.57
C TYR A 12 -10.31 -4.08 10.90
N GLN A 13 -9.26 -3.88 11.70
CA GLN A 13 -7.92 -3.58 11.19
C GLN A 13 -7.28 -4.87 10.67
N ARG A 14 -7.10 -4.98 9.35
CA ARG A 14 -6.47 -6.15 8.71
C ARG A 14 -4.97 -6.00 8.57
N LEU A 15 -4.48 -4.79 8.25
CA LEU A 15 -3.07 -4.54 7.99
C LEU A 15 -2.53 -3.42 8.89
N LEU A 16 -1.26 -3.52 9.25
CA LEU A 16 -0.54 -2.53 10.04
C LEU A 16 0.93 -2.46 9.62
N ARG A 17 1.43 -1.25 9.42
CA ARG A 17 2.85 -0.95 9.22
C ARG A 17 3.23 0.31 9.98
N VAL A 18 4.47 0.34 10.45
CA VAL A 18 5.09 1.50 11.12
C VAL A 18 6.48 1.67 10.54
N SER A 19 6.84 2.91 10.24
CA SER A 19 8.17 3.34 9.81
C SER A 19 8.49 4.64 10.54
N GLY A 20 9.40 4.57 11.52
CA GLY A 20 9.78 5.72 12.33
C GLY A 20 8.56 6.36 13.04
N SER A 21 8.34 7.64 12.76
CA SER A 21 7.27 8.46 13.34
C SER A 21 5.89 8.26 12.69
N ILE A 22 5.77 7.44 11.64
CA ILE A 22 4.53 7.24 10.88
C ILE A 22 4.11 5.78 10.85
N GLY A 23 2.81 5.55 10.97
CA GLY A 23 2.18 4.26 10.73
C GLY A 23 1.00 4.37 9.79
N ALA A 24 0.62 3.24 9.21
CA ALA A 24 -0.61 3.10 8.44
C ALA A 24 -1.31 1.79 8.80
N ALA A 25 -2.64 1.87 8.86
CA ALA A 25 -3.51 0.74 9.14
C ALA A 25 -4.60 0.65 8.09
N ALA A 26 -4.84 -0.54 7.54
CA ALA A 26 -5.90 -0.76 6.55
C ALA A 26 -7.09 -1.51 7.18
N SER A 27 -8.30 -1.09 6.85
CA SER A 27 -9.54 -1.78 7.23
C SER A 27 -9.87 -2.94 6.28
N ALA A 28 -10.70 -3.87 6.76
CA ALA A 28 -11.32 -4.92 5.96
C ALA A 28 -12.71 -5.28 6.51
N LEU A 29 -13.52 -5.96 5.69
CA LEU A 29 -14.92 -6.34 5.93
C LEU A 29 -15.90 -5.18 6.20
N GLY A 30 -15.44 -3.94 6.04
CA GLY A 30 -16.29 -2.75 6.05
C GLY A 30 -16.83 -2.42 4.66
N LYS A 31 -17.89 -1.60 4.61
CA LYS A 31 -18.44 -1.07 3.35
C LYS A 31 -17.51 -0.07 2.66
N GLU A 32 -16.74 0.65 3.46
CA GLU A 32 -15.81 1.70 3.01
C GLU A 32 -14.39 1.28 3.38
N PRO A 33 -13.65 0.59 2.48
CA PRO A 33 -12.27 0.20 2.75
C PRO A 33 -11.40 1.46 2.81
N GLN A 34 -10.54 1.54 3.81
CA GLN A 34 -9.77 2.74 4.14
C GLN A 34 -8.36 2.39 4.61
N ILE A 35 -7.42 3.30 4.38
CA ILE A 35 -6.11 3.30 5.05
C ILE A 35 -5.99 4.55 5.92
N ALA A 36 -5.87 4.37 7.22
CA ALA A 36 -5.58 5.44 8.15
C ALA A 36 -4.06 5.62 8.27
N VAL A 37 -3.56 6.82 8.01
CA VAL A 37 -2.16 7.23 8.27
C VAL A 37 -2.13 7.97 9.60
N PHE A 38 -1.19 7.62 10.47
CA PHE A 38 -1.11 8.17 11.83
C PHE A 38 0.34 8.40 12.29
N GLU A 39 0.51 9.32 13.23
CA GLU A 39 1.76 9.57 13.93
C GLU A 39 1.94 8.58 15.09
N THR A 40 3.15 8.06 15.28
CA THR A 40 3.52 7.10 16.32
C THR A 40 4.31 7.73 17.47
N THR A 41 4.58 9.04 17.40
CA THR A 41 5.44 9.78 18.34
C THR A 41 4.80 10.03 19.70
N THR A 42 3.52 9.71 19.86
CA THR A 42 2.81 9.85 21.14
C THR A 42 2.17 8.52 21.54
N PRO A 43 1.91 8.28 22.85
CA PRO A 43 1.32 7.02 23.32
C PRO A 43 -0.06 6.69 22.72
N LYS A 44 -0.75 7.69 22.17
CA LYS A 44 -2.03 7.53 21.47
C LYS A 44 -1.82 7.94 20.01
N PRO A 45 -1.88 7.00 19.05
CA PRO A 45 -1.72 7.33 17.64
C PRO A 45 -2.60 8.50 17.20
N LYS A 46 -1.98 9.53 16.62
CA LYS A 46 -2.69 10.71 16.12
C LYS A 46 -2.92 10.56 14.63
N ILE A 47 -4.18 10.54 14.20
CA ILE A 47 -4.54 10.42 12.79
C ILE A 47 -4.03 11.65 12.04
N ARG A 48 -3.30 11.40 10.96
CA ARG A 48 -2.76 12.41 10.05
C ARG A 48 -3.61 12.53 8.79
N GLY A 49 -4.18 11.41 8.34
CA GLY A 49 -5.05 11.38 7.18
C GLY A 49 -5.72 10.02 7.02
N LEU A 50 -6.75 10.00 6.19
CA LEU A 50 -7.52 8.81 5.85
C LEU A 50 -7.61 8.73 4.33
N LEU A 51 -7.24 7.59 3.77
CA LEU A 51 -7.35 7.31 2.35
C LEU A 51 -8.56 6.41 2.15
N GLU A 52 -9.55 6.89 1.42
CA GLU A 52 -10.67 6.05 0.97
C GLU A 52 -10.21 5.20 -0.21
N LEU A 53 -10.50 3.90 -0.16
CA LEU A 53 -10.15 2.96 -1.20
C LEU A 53 -11.39 2.51 -1.97
N THR A 54 -11.21 2.16 -3.22
CA THR A 54 -12.24 1.49 -4.02
C THR A 54 -12.33 0.00 -3.72
N LYS A 55 -11.24 -0.60 -3.24
CA LYS A 55 -11.12 -2.02 -2.86
C LYS A 55 -10.25 -2.15 -1.61
N GLU A 56 -10.44 -3.22 -0.84
CA GLU A 56 -9.55 -3.52 0.28
C GLU A 56 -8.09 -3.63 -0.18
N ALA A 57 -7.18 -3.11 0.64
CA ALA A 57 -5.77 -3.33 0.43
C ALA A 57 -5.41 -4.78 0.77
N GLU A 58 -4.74 -5.47 -0.15
CA GLU A 58 -4.22 -6.82 0.08
C GLU A 58 -2.89 -6.77 0.87
N ALA A 59 -2.10 -5.72 0.65
CA ALA A 59 -0.90 -5.43 1.42
C ALA A 59 -0.60 -3.92 1.44
N ILE A 60 0.12 -3.49 2.48
CA ILE A 60 0.65 -2.13 2.63
C ILE A 60 2.11 -2.21 3.07
N ASP A 61 2.90 -1.19 2.73
CA ASP A 61 4.22 -0.97 3.30
C ASP A 61 4.57 0.52 3.33
N ILE A 62 5.47 0.91 4.23
CA ILE A 62 5.88 2.31 4.40
C ILE A 62 7.39 2.37 4.53
N ILE A 63 8.00 3.35 3.88
CA ILE A 63 9.41 3.66 4.02
C ILE A 63 9.62 5.16 4.24
N GLN A 64 10.65 5.52 5.00
CA GLN A 64 11.10 6.90 5.14
C GLN A 64 11.93 7.29 3.93
N THR A 65 11.61 8.43 3.31
CA THR A 65 12.29 8.97 2.12
C THR A 65 13.08 10.25 2.42
N GLY A 66 12.88 10.85 3.59
CA GLY A 66 13.60 12.01 4.12
C GLY A 66 13.25 12.22 5.60
N ASP A 67 13.75 13.30 6.22
CA ASP A 67 13.63 13.51 7.68
C ASP A 67 12.18 13.45 8.20
N ASP A 68 11.24 14.07 7.47
CA ASP A 68 9.78 14.07 7.76
C ASP A 68 8.94 13.63 6.56
N GLU A 69 9.57 12.91 5.64
CA GLU A 69 8.98 12.43 4.39
C GLU A 69 8.95 10.91 4.38
N PHE A 70 7.79 10.38 4.03
CA PHE A 70 7.54 8.96 3.95
C PHE A 70 6.80 8.66 2.66
N GLN A 71 6.89 7.41 2.23
CA GLN A 71 6.10 6.90 1.13
C GLN A 71 5.35 5.66 1.58
N LEU A 72 4.02 5.68 1.40
CA LEU A 72 3.15 4.54 1.58
C LEU A 72 2.94 3.88 0.22
N ALA A 73 3.19 2.58 0.16
CA ALA A 73 2.70 1.75 -0.93
C ALA A 73 1.54 0.89 -0.42
N TYR A 74 0.54 0.72 -1.26
CA TYR A 74 -0.49 -0.29 -1.04
C TYR A 74 -0.85 -0.96 -2.36
N VAL A 75 -1.31 -2.20 -2.26
CA VAL A 75 -1.83 -2.96 -3.40
C VAL A 75 -3.27 -3.34 -3.12
N ASP A 76 -4.10 -3.29 -4.15
CA ASP A 76 -5.29 -4.13 -4.18
C ASP A 76 -4.89 -5.53 -4.68
N ARG A 77 -5.79 -6.23 -5.37
CA ARG A 77 -5.48 -7.52 -5.98
C ARG A 77 -4.50 -7.45 -7.16
N TYR A 78 -4.52 -6.39 -7.96
CA TYR A 78 -3.82 -6.32 -9.26
C TYR A 78 -3.00 -5.06 -9.46
N GLU A 79 -3.25 -4.01 -8.70
CA GLU A 79 -2.68 -2.68 -8.90
C GLU A 79 -1.87 -2.26 -7.67
N LEU A 80 -0.73 -1.63 -7.93
CA LEU A 80 0.14 -1.01 -6.93
C LEU A 80 -0.06 0.49 -6.98
N TYR A 81 -0.26 1.07 -5.80
CA TYR A 81 -0.45 2.48 -5.58
C TYR A 81 0.63 3.04 -4.67
N ILE A 82 1.01 4.30 -4.91
CA ILE A 82 1.95 5.05 -4.08
C ILE A 82 1.29 6.34 -3.59
N VAL A 83 1.53 6.67 -2.32
CA VAL A 83 1.13 7.91 -1.66
C VAL A 83 2.35 8.48 -0.96
N ASN A 84 2.72 9.71 -1.31
CA ASN A 84 3.74 10.46 -0.58
C ASN A 84 3.10 11.09 0.66
N ILE A 85 3.76 10.94 1.80
CA ILE A 85 3.34 11.44 3.11
C ILE A 85 4.36 12.48 3.54
N GLY A 86 3.99 13.76 3.48
CA GLY A 86 4.86 14.88 3.81
C GLY A 86 4.23 15.85 4.81
N SER A 87 5.04 16.71 5.42
CA SER A 87 4.61 17.66 6.47
C SER A 87 3.41 18.54 6.10
N LYS A 88 3.24 18.83 4.79
CA LYS A 88 2.15 19.66 4.25
C LYS A 88 0.89 18.88 3.86
N GLY A 89 0.90 17.55 3.99
CA GLY A 89 -0.22 16.68 3.61
C GLY A 89 0.23 15.42 2.89
N ASN A 90 -0.74 14.56 2.60
CA ASN A 90 -0.54 13.36 1.80
C ASN A 90 -0.89 13.67 0.34
N SER A 91 -0.16 13.07 -0.61
CA SER A 91 -0.55 13.12 -2.02
C SER A 91 -1.78 12.26 -2.28
N GLU A 92 -2.44 12.49 -3.42
CA GLU A 92 -3.41 11.53 -3.94
C GLU A 92 -2.72 10.19 -4.28
N PRO A 93 -3.42 9.05 -4.16
CA PRO A 93 -2.89 7.76 -4.60
C PRO A 93 -2.59 7.74 -6.10
N GLN A 94 -1.37 7.35 -6.44
CA GLN A 94 -0.92 7.18 -7.81
C GLN A 94 -0.85 5.69 -8.13
N MET A 95 -1.65 5.19 -9.09
CA MET A 95 -1.49 3.82 -9.61
C MET A 95 -0.22 3.76 -10.45
N VAL A 96 0.80 3.03 -9.98
CA VAL A 96 2.13 2.98 -10.61
C VAL A 96 2.41 1.67 -11.31
N PHE A 97 1.65 0.60 -11.05
CA PHE A 97 1.78 -0.69 -11.72
C PHE A 97 0.45 -1.44 -11.73
N SER A 98 0.20 -2.16 -12.80
CA SER A 98 -0.89 -3.15 -12.90
C SER A 98 -0.28 -4.48 -13.33
N MET A 99 -0.75 -5.57 -12.71
CA MET A 99 -0.44 -6.92 -13.13
C MET A 99 -0.82 -7.12 -14.60
N PRO A 100 0.06 -7.76 -15.40
CA PRO A 100 -0.22 -8.04 -16.80
C PRO A 100 -1.42 -8.97 -16.91
N ASP A 101 -2.23 -8.74 -17.95
CA ASP A 101 -3.41 -9.55 -18.26
C ASP A 101 -3.14 -10.48 -19.42
N ASP A 102 -3.28 -11.78 -19.16
CA ASP A 102 -3.27 -12.81 -20.19
C ASP A 102 -4.64 -13.50 -20.21
N HIS A 103 -5.56 -12.97 -21.02
CA HIS A 103 -6.92 -13.50 -21.17
C HIS A 103 -7.68 -13.70 -19.83
N GLY A 104 -7.49 -12.80 -18.86
CA GLY A 104 -8.10 -12.86 -17.53
C GLY A 104 -7.27 -13.62 -16.49
N GLU A 105 -6.14 -14.22 -16.89
CA GLU A 105 -5.20 -14.88 -16.01
C GLU A 105 -4.14 -13.88 -15.51
N ARG A 106 -4.44 -13.22 -14.38
CA ARG A 106 -3.54 -12.25 -13.74
C ARG A 106 -2.96 -12.80 -12.43
N PRO A 107 -1.65 -12.69 -12.18
CA PRO A 107 -1.13 -12.86 -10.84
C PRO A 107 -1.80 -11.88 -9.87
N GLN A 108 -1.97 -12.29 -8.62
CA GLN A 108 -2.66 -11.52 -7.59
C GLN A 108 -1.69 -11.12 -6.49
N PHE A 109 -1.52 -9.84 -6.23
CA PHE A 109 -0.67 -9.37 -5.13
C PHE A 109 -1.10 -9.97 -3.79
N ARG A 110 -0.12 -10.35 -2.98
CA ARG A 110 -0.32 -10.89 -1.62
C ARG A 110 0.54 -10.20 -0.58
N SER A 111 1.70 -9.70 -0.97
CA SER A 111 2.60 -8.97 -0.08
C SER A 111 3.48 -8.03 -0.90
N ILE A 112 3.86 -6.92 -0.28
CA ILE A 112 4.86 -5.98 -0.78
C ILE A 112 5.80 -5.59 0.35
N ARG A 113 7.05 -5.26 0.00
CA ARG A 113 8.05 -4.72 0.92
C ARG A 113 8.97 -3.76 0.18
N TYR A 114 9.09 -2.53 0.65
CA TYR A 114 10.16 -1.64 0.23
C TYR A 114 11.51 -2.25 0.61
N LEU A 115 12.42 -2.34 -0.36
CA LEU A 115 13.84 -2.63 -0.12
C LEU A 115 14.66 -1.33 -0.12
N THR A 116 14.28 -0.37 -0.97
CA THR A 116 14.75 1.02 -0.99
C THR A 116 13.57 1.93 -1.32
N PRO A 117 13.68 3.26 -1.16
CA PRO A 117 12.61 4.19 -1.56
C PRO A 117 12.14 4.04 -3.01
N GLU A 118 12.99 3.53 -3.90
CA GLU A 118 12.72 3.37 -5.34
C GLU A 118 12.52 1.90 -5.74
N PHE A 119 12.44 0.97 -4.78
CA PHE A 119 12.39 -0.46 -5.08
C PHE A 119 11.48 -1.24 -4.12
N ILE A 120 10.48 -1.92 -4.67
CA ILE A 120 9.59 -2.82 -3.93
C ILE A 120 9.83 -4.27 -4.37
N LEU A 121 9.94 -5.18 -3.40
CA LEU A 121 9.77 -6.60 -3.61
C LEU A 121 8.30 -6.96 -3.43
N ALA A 122 7.70 -7.61 -4.42
CA ALA A 122 6.30 -8.03 -4.39
C ALA A 122 6.17 -9.55 -4.53
N VAL A 123 5.25 -10.13 -3.76
CA VAL A 123 4.85 -11.54 -3.85
C VAL A 123 3.42 -11.60 -4.35
N SER A 124 3.18 -12.43 -5.35
CA SER A 124 1.86 -12.61 -5.96
C SER A 124 1.54 -14.09 -6.15
N ASN A 125 0.29 -14.48 -5.99
CA ASN A 125 -0.16 -15.82 -6.37
C ASN A 125 -0.35 -15.89 -7.88
N LEU A 126 0.05 -16.99 -8.50
CA LEU A 126 -0.27 -17.23 -9.91
C LEU A 126 -1.79 -17.47 -10.08
N PRO A 127 -2.36 -17.15 -11.26
CA PRO A 127 -3.82 -17.09 -11.48
C PRO A 127 -4.53 -18.44 -11.30
N LYS A 128 -3.84 -19.55 -11.53
CA LYS A 128 -4.39 -20.90 -11.39
C LYS A 128 -4.20 -21.41 -9.96
N LYS A 129 -5.21 -22.12 -9.45
CA LYS A 129 -5.10 -22.74 -8.12
C LYS A 129 -3.91 -23.70 -8.08
N ASN A 130 -3.14 -23.64 -7.00
CA ASN A 130 -2.00 -24.50 -6.73
C ASN A 130 -0.85 -24.42 -7.76
N THR A 131 -0.73 -23.34 -8.54
CA THR A 131 0.42 -23.17 -9.46
C THR A 131 1.58 -22.39 -8.86
N GLY A 132 1.46 -21.94 -7.61
CA GLY A 132 2.55 -21.32 -6.84
C GLY A 132 2.47 -19.80 -6.78
N ALA A 133 3.63 -19.18 -6.55
CA ALA A 133 3.77 -17.75 -6.37
C ALA A 133 4.89 -17.18 -7.25
N LEU A 134 4.71 -15.92 -7.65
CA LEU A 134 5.69 -15.09 -8.33
C LEU A 134 6.29 -14.11 -7.31
N ILE A 135 7.61 -14.03 -7.26
CA ILE A 135 8.34 -12.99 -6.52
C ILE A 135 8.99 -12.09 -7.56
N GLN A 136 8.70 -10.79 -7.51
CA GLN A 136 9.19 -9.82 -8.48
C GLN A 136 9.71 -8.56 -7.80
N GLY A 137 10.83 -8.04 -8.31
CA GLY A 137 11.31 -6.70 -7.98
C GLY A 137 10.65 -5.66 -8.88
N LEU A 138 10.19 -4.56 -8.28
CA LEU A 138 9.57 -3.43 -8.97
C LEU A 138 10.39 -2.18 -8.71
N ARG A 139 11.02 -1.64 -9.75
CA ARG A 139 11.62 -0.30 -9.73
C ARG A 139 10.48 0.71 -9.83
N LEU A 140 10.36 1.59 -8.85
CA LEU A 140 9.28 2.58 -8.77
C LEU A 140 9.49 3.71 -9.80
N PRO A 141 8.48 4.58 -10.02
CA PRO A 141 8.60 5.70 -10.93
C PRO A 141 9.82 6.57 -10.62
N SER A 142 10.48 7.01 -11.68
CA SER A 142 11.68 7.85 -11.63
C SER A 142 11.62 8.84 -12.80
N PRO A 143 12.43 9.91 -12.84
CA PRO A 143 12.52 10.77 -14.01
C PRO A 143 12.70 9.95 -15.30
N GLY A 144 11.84 10.20 -16.29
CA GLY A 144 11.80 9.43 -17.56
C GLY A 144 10.99 8.13 -17.52
N HIS A 145 10.47 7.72 -16.36
CA HIS A 145 9.67 6.51 -16.18
C HIS A 145 8.49 6.74 -15.24
N GLU A 146 7.32 7.05 -15.80
CA GLU A 146 6.11 7.39 -15.02
C GLU A 146 5.49 6.20 -14.26
N LYS A 147 5.76 4.97 -14.71
CA LYS A 147 5.25 3.74 -14.10
C LYS A 147 6.39 2.91 -13.52
N ALA A 148 6.05 2.12 -12.51
CA ALA A 148 6.96 1.12 -12.00
C ALA A 148 7.16 0.01 -13.04
N ARG A 149 8.31 -0.64 -12.98
CA ARG A 149 8.73 -1.65 -13.97
C ARG A 149 9.43 -2.83 -13.28
N LEU A 150 9.32 -4.01 -13.89
CA LEU A 150 10.04 -5.20 -13.42
C LEU A 150 11.54 -4.93 -13.44
N ALA A 151 12.21 -5.32 -12.36
CA ALA A 151 13.66 -5.32 -12.29
C ALA A 151 14.19 -6.56 -13.03
N ALA A 152 14.99 -6.34 -14.07
CA ALA A 152 15.80 -7.37 -14.72
C ALA A 152 17.02 -7.74 -13.88
#